data_AF-A0A1V6N4K9-F1
#
_entry.id   AF-A0A1V6N4K9-F1
#
_cell.length_a   1.000
_cell.length_b   1.000
_cell.length_c   1.000
_cell.angle_alpha   90.00
_cell.angle_beta   90.00
_cell.angle_gamma   90.00
#
_symmetry.space_group_name_H-M   'P 1'
#
loop_
_entity.id
_entity.type
_entity.pdbx_description
1 polymer ?
#
loop_
_entity_poly.entity_id
_entity_poly.type
_entity_poly.pdbx_seq_one_letter_code
_entity_poly.pdbx_strand_id
1 'polypeptide(L)'
;MADKKFIEALNKKFKEDPEEKTTTFYNLGGWKQSERKTEFANAGKEIAEKRGIPQYNPDVGSPLGQRALMPYQVSTTDTYVEGDDFHFVNNAAIQQMWDDIRRTVIVGLNTAHNVLEKRLGMEVTPETITEYLETVNHAMPGAAVVQEHMVETNPSLVADSYVKVFTGDDELADEIDSAFVLDINKEFPEDQAEALKAEVGDKVWQAVRIPTIVGRVCDGGTTSRWSAMQIGMSMISAYNQCAGEGATGDFAYASKHAEVIHMGTYLPVRRARAENEPGGIAFGFLADMVQSTRVNPEDPVRSALDVVAAGAALYDQIWLGSYMSGGVGFTQYASAAYTDNILDDFLYYGKEYVEDKFGICEAPNNMDTVLDVGSEVTFYGLEQYEEYPALLETQFGGSQRASVVSAAAGCATAFATGNSQTGLSAWYLSMYLHKEQHSRLGFYGYDLQDQCGASNVFSIRNDEGLPVEMRGPNYPNYAMNVGHQGEYAGISQAPHSARGDAFAFNPLVKIAFADQNLSFDFSQPRAEIAKGALREFMPDGERSLIIPAK
;
A
#
# COMPACT_ATOMS: atom_id res chain seq x y z
N MET A 1 18.34 28.74 9.09
CA MET A 1 17.56 27.50 9.05
C MET A 1 16.55 27.67 7.95
N ALA A 2 16.42 26.71 7.05
CA ALA A 2 15.28 26.69 6.15
C ALA A 2 14.00 26.50 6.98
N ASP A 3 12.86 27.01 6.50
CA ASP A 3 11.57 26.84 7.18
C ASP A 3 11.23 25.34 7.29
N LYS A 4 10.51 24.94 8.34
CA LYS A 4 10.03 23.56 8.51
C LYS A 4 9.16 23.17 7.33
N LYS A 5 9.19 21.91 6.90
CA LYS A 5 8.53 21.48 5.65
C LYS A 5 7.01 21.66 5.67
N PHE A 6 6.40 21.73 6.86
CA PHE A 6 4.96 21.91 7.03
C PHE A 6 4.48 23.37 7.05
N ILE A 7 5.38 24.36 7.11
CA ILE A 7 5.00 25.78 7.29
C ILE A 7 4.10 26.27 6.15
N GLU A 8 4.37 25.88 4.92
CA GLU A 8 3.53 26.25 3.77
C GLU A 8 2.09 25.72 3.92
N ALA A 9 1.95 24.47 4.35
CA ALA A 9 0.63 23.88 4.60
C ALA A 9 -0.13 24.59 5.71
N LEU A 10 0.54 24.96 6.80
CA LEU A 10 -0.10 25.68 7.91
C LEU A 10 -0.55 27.09 7.48
N ASN A 11 0.30 27.82 6.76
CA ASN A 11 -0.03 29.13 6.19
C ASN A 11 -1.20 29.09 5.20
N LYS A 12 -1.43 27.95 4.54
CA LYS A 12 -2.58 27.76 3.66
C LYS A 12 -3.88 27.50 4.43
N LYS A 13 -3.81 26.83 5.58
CA LYS A 13 -4.97 26.41 6.38
C LYS A 13 -5.55 27.54 7.22
N PHE A 14 -4.68 28.35 7.82
CA PHE A 14 -5.05 29.36 8.82
C PHE A 14 -4.69 30.76 8.34
N LYS A 15 -5.36 31.76 8.92
CA LYS A 15 -5.04 33.17 8.63
C LYS A 15 -3.95 33.69 9.55
N GLU A 16 -3.93 33.14 10.76
CA GLU A 16 -2.98 33.36 11.82
C GLU A 16 -1.60 32.79 11.45
N ASP A 17 -0.54 33.38 12.00
CA ASP A 17 0.79 32.78 11.93
C ASP A 17 0.77 31.40 12.62
N PRO A 18 1.50 30.38 12.10
CA PRO A 18 1.56 29.06 12.71
C PRO A 18 1.91 29.02 14.22
N GLU A 19 2.61 30.03 14.73
CA GLU A 19 3.00 30.18 16.14
C GLU A 19 1.90 30.81 17.04
N GLU A 20 0.84 31.38 16.45
CA GLU A 20 -0.22 32.06 17.20
C GLU A 20 -1.03 31.08 18.06
N LYS A 21 -1.21 31.43 19.34
CA LYS A 21 -1.87 30.57 20.36
C LYS A 21 -3.38 30.76 20.46
N THR A 22 -3.95 31.71 19.72
CA THR A 22 -5.36 32.07 19.82
C THR A 22 -5.96 32.29 18.44
N THR A 23 -7.18 31.79 18.24
CA THR A 23 -7.98 32.03 17.03
C THR A 23 -9.44 32.32 17.44
N THR A 24 -10.33 32.48 16.46
CA THR A 24 -11.77 32.68 16.66
C THR A 24 -12.58 31.51 16.11
N PHE A 25 -13.56 31.06 16.88
CA PHE A 25 -14.45 29.94 16.54
C PHE A 25 -15.91 30.40 16.46
N TYR A 26 -16.78 29.51 15.98
CA TYR A 26 -18.25 29.67 15.94
C TYR A 26 -18.77 30.78 15.00
N ASN A 27 -17.90 31.40 14.20
CA ASN A 27 -18.22 32.52 13.30
C ASN A 27 -18.06 32.18 11.80
N LEU A 28 -17.83 30.90 11.47
CA LEU A 28 -17.55 30.44 10.10
C LEU A 28 -18.80 29.99 9.33
N GLY A 29 -19.98 29.97 9.96
CA GLY A 29 -21.22 29.56 9.31
C GLY A 29 -21.44 28.04 9.22
N GLY A 30 -20.70 27.25 10.01
CA GLY A 30 -20.86 25.80 10.08
C GLY A 30 -20.37 25.11 8.81
N TRP A 31 -21.14 24.13 8.30
CA TRP A 31 -20.85 23.42 7.07
C TRP A 31 -20.80 24.32 5.82
N LYS A 32 -21.41 25.51 5.87
CA LYS A 32 -21.49 26.44 4.74
C LYS A 32 -20.16 27.09 4.37
N GLN A 33 -19.13 26.95 5.22
CA GLN A 33 -17.77 27.39 4.89
C GLN A 33 -17.07 26.48 3.87
N SER A 34 -17.55 25.25 3.72
CA SER A 34 -16.92 24.20 2.93
C SER A 34 -17.66 24.02 1.60
N GLU A 35 -16.89 23.94 0.51
CA GLU A 35 -17.41 23.64 -0.81
C GLU A 35 -17.95 22.21 -0.82
N ARG A 36 -17.17 21.26 -0.30
CA ARG A 36 -17.54 19.84 -0.33
C ARG A 36 -18.76 19.53 0.53
N LYS A 37 -18.87 20.10 1.72
CA LYS A 37 -20.07 19.91 2.57
C LYS A 37 -21.30 20.57 1.94
N THR A 38 -21.13 21.64 1.17
CA THR A 38 -22.22 22.27 0.42
C THR A 38 -22.69 21.39 -0.74
N GLU A 39 -21.76 20.79 -1.51
CA GLU A 39 -22.08 19.77 -2.50
C GLU A 39 -22.90 18.63 -1.87
N PHE A 40 -22.44 18.10 -0.72
CA PHE A 40 -23.12 16.98 -0.05
C PHE A 40 -24.51 17.33 0.47
N ALA A 41 -24.70 18.54 1.01
CA ALA A 41 -26.01 19.01 1.46
C ALA A 41 -27.01 19.11 0.30
N ASN A 42 -26.55 19.51 -0.88
CA ASN A 42 -27.40 19.59 -2.09
C ASN A 42 -27.71 18.19 -2.64
N ALA A 43 -26.69 17.34 -2.79
CA ALA A 43 -26.86 15.97 -3.25
C ALA A 43 -27.79 15.16 -2.32
N GLY A 44 -27.65 15.34 -1.00
CA GLY A 44 -28.51 14.68 0.00
C GLY A 44 -29.99 15.03 -0.15
N LYS A 45 -30.30 16.28 -0.50
CA LYS A 45 -31.68 16.72 -0.78
C LYS A 45 -32.22 16.08 -2.06
N GLU A 46 -31.46 16.15 -3.16
CA GLU A 46 -31.86 15.55 -4.44
C GLU A 46 -32.11 14.04 -4.30
N ILE A 47 -31.21 13.33 -3.61
CA ILE A 47 -31.35 11.89 -3.38
C ILE A 47 -32.59 11.59 -2.53
N ALA A 48 -32.82 12.37 -1.47
CA ALA A 48 -33.98 12.20 -0.60
C ALA A 48 -35.30 12.40 -1.37
N GLU A 49 -35.37 13.40 -2.24
CA GLU A 49 -36.52 13.64 -3.13
C GLU A 49 -36.71 12.49 -4.13
N LYS A 50 -35.62 12.06 -4.80
CA LYS A 50 -35.67 11.02 -5.83
C LYS A 50 -36.12 9.66 -5.30
N ARG A 51 -35.71 9.28 -4.09
CA ARG A 51 -35.99 7.95 -3.51
C ARG A 51 -37.09 7.96 -2.45
N GLY A 52 -37.56 9.12 -2.03
CA GLY A 52 -38.60 9.28 -0.99
C GLY A 52 -38.15 8.91 0.43
N ILE A 53 -36.84 8.91 0.72
CA ILE A 53 -36.28 8.54 2.04
C ILE A 53 -35.18 9.53 2.40
N PRO A 54 -35.24 10.20 3.58
CA PRO A 54 -34.18 11.08 4.05
C PRO A 54 -32.79 10.45 3.95
N GLN A 55 -31.78 11.28 3.64
CA GLN A 55 -30.38 10.86 3.53
C GLN A 55 -29.49 11.88 4.24
N TYR A 56 -28.41 12.35 3.60
CA TYR A 56 -27.47 13.31 4.18
C TYR A 56 -28.22 14.59 4.56
N ASN A 57 -28.15 14.96 5.84
CA ASN A 57 -28.79 16.15 6.39
C ASN A 57 -27.84 16.80 7.41
N PRO A 58 -27.32 18.01 7.13
CA PRO A 58 -26.39 18.67 8.04
C PRO A 58 -27.03 19.14 9.36
N ASP A 59 -28.36 19.07 9.50
CA ASP A 59 -29.07 19.43 10.73
C ASP A 59 -29.25 18.24 11.70
N VAL A 60 -28.81 17.03 11.31
CA VAL A 60 -28.84 15.83 12.16
C VAL A 60 -27.53 15.70 12.93
N GLY A 61 -27.62 15.50 14.24
CA GLY A 61 -26.45 15.37 15.12
C GLY A 61 -25.87 16.72 15.52
N SER A 62 -24.54 16.82 15.60
CA SER A 62 -23.84 18.06 15.95
C SER A 62 -23.49 18.88 14.70
N PRO A 63 -23.62 20.22 14.74
CA PRO A 63 -23.38 21.07 13.58
C PRO A 63 -21.87 21.19 13.28
N LEU A 64 -21.39 20.53 12.23
CA LEU A 64 -20.00 20.60 11.78
C LEU A 64 -19.59 22.03 11.39
N GLY A 65 -18.28 22.32 11.45
CA GLY A 65 -17.71 23.61 11.03
C GLY A 65 -17.81 24.72 12.08
N GLN A 66 -17.82 24.37 13.37
CA GLN A 66 -17.64 25.36 14.44
C GLN A 66 -16.20 25.89 14.51
N ARG A 67 -15.24 25.12 13.99
CA ARG A 67 -13.86 25.52 13.69
C ARG A 67 -13.61 25.44 12.18
N ALA A 68 -12.43 25.87 11.75
CA ALA A 68 -12.02 25.77 10.36
C ALA A 68 -12.10 24.31 9.88
N LEU A 69 -12.76 24.10 8.75
CA LEU A 69 -12.71 22.84 8.00
C LEU A 69 -11.51 22.93 7.05
N MET A 70 -10.40 22.31 7.45
CA MET A 70 -9.08 22.55 6.87
C MET A 70 -8.93 21.87 5.49
N PRO A 71 -8.27 22.55 4.51
CA PRO A 71 -7.66 21.85 3.39
C PRO A 71 -6.38 21.14 3.87
N TYR A 72 -5.92 20.12 3.16
CA TYR A 72 -4.64 19.47 3.42
C TYR A 72 -3.80 19.40 2.16
N GLN A 73 -2.51 19.68 2.29
CA GLN A 73 -1.53 19.43 1.25
C GLN A 73 -1.31 17.92 1.17
N VAL A 74 -1.30 17.33 -0.01
CA VAL A 74 -0.74 15.97 -0.13
C VAL A 74 0.78 16.10 -0.09
N SER A 75 1.44 15.41 0.85
CA SER A 75 2.89 15.54 0.99
C SER A 75 3.60 15.26 -0.34
N THR A 76 4.70 15.97 -0.60
CA THR A 76 5.47 16.00 -1.87
C THR A 76 4.76 16.60 -3.09
N THR A 77 3.54 17.14 -2.94
CA THR A 77 2.82 17.83 -4.03
C THR A 77 2.37 19.23 -3.60
N ASP A 78 1.94 20.01 -4.57
CA ASP A 78 1.33 21.34 -4.33
C ASP A 78 -0.22 21.27 -4.29
N THR A 79 -0.77 20.05 -4.21
CA THR A 79 -2.22 19.83 -4.23
C THR A 79 -2.82 20.01 -2.85
N TYR A 80 -3.79 20.92 -2.74
CA TYR A 80 -4.60 21.13 -1.54
C TYR A 80 -6.06 20.76 -1.79
N VAL A 81 -6.63 19.91 -0.94
CA VAL A 81 -8.04 19.47 -1.02
C VAL A 81 -8.65 19.38 0.38
N GLU A 82 -9.98 19.39 0.46
CA GLU A 82 -10.67 19.11 1.73
C GLU A 82 -10.50 17.63 2.12
N GLY A 83 -10.47 17.33 3.42
CA GLY A 83 -10.23 15.97 3.91
C GLY A 83 -11.23 14.91 3.41
N ASP A 84 -12.42 15.32 2.99
CA ASP A 84 -13.43 14.48 2.36
C ASP A 84 -12.95 13.82 1.05
N ASP A 85 -12.03 14.46 0.32
CA ASP A 85 -11.53 13.99 -0.98
C ASP A 85 -10.44 12.91 -0.82
N PHE A 86 -9.94 12.71 0.39
CA PHE A 86 -9.10 11.56 0.74
C PHE A 86 -9.89 10.36 1.21
N HIS A 87 -11.20 10.49 1.45
CA HIS A 87 -12.00 9.34 1.85
C HIS A 87 -12.00 8.33 0.69
N PHE A 88 -11.61 7.08 0.95
CA PHE A 88 -11.43 6.08 -0.12
C PHE A 88 -12.64 5.93 -1.05
N VAL A 89 -13.87 6.06 -0.55
CA VAL A 89 -15.11 6.07 -1.37
C VAL A 89 -15.16 7.23 -2.38
N ASN A 90 -14.59 8.38 -2.05
CA ASN A 90 -14.56 9.59 -2.88
C ASN A 90 -13.29 9.68 -3.74
N ASN A 91 -12.35 8.75 -3.59
CA ASN A 91 -11.04 8.79 -4.22
C ASN A 91 -10.81 7.52 -5.06
N ALA A 92 -10.90 7.67 -6.38
CA ALA A 92 -10.77 6.54 -7.30
C ALA A 92 -9.35 5.94 -7.32
N ALA A 93 -8.32 6.75 -7.06
CA ALA A 93 -6.93 6.27 -7.03
C ALA A 93 -6.69 5.33 -5.84
N ILE A 94 -7.19 5.67 -4.65
CA ILE A 94 -7.09 4.79 -3.47
C ILE A 94 -7.82 3.47 -3.69
N GLN A 95 -8.97 3.49 -4.38
CA GLN A 95 -9.68 2.27 -4.76
C GLN A 95 -8.87 1.44 -5.76
N GLN A 96 -8.33 2.06 -6.80
CA GLN A 96 -7.56 1.36 -7.83
C GLN A 96 -6.25 0.80 -7.30
N MET A 97 -5.56 1.51 -6.39
CA MET A 97 -4.37 0.98 -5.69
C MET A 97 -4.69 -0.36 -5.02
N TRP A 98 -5.83 -0.43 -4.32
CA TRP A 98 -6.27 -1.67 -3.71
C TRP A 98 -6.67 -2.72 -4.73
N ASP A 99 -7.42 -2.35 -5.77
CA ASP A 99 -7.84 -3.27 -6.83
C ASP A 99 -6.64 -3.90 -7.55
N ASP A 100 -5.60 -3.10 -7.87
CA ASP A 100 -4.35 -3.54 -8.50
C ASP A 100 -3.58 -4.53 -7.63
N ILE A 101 -3.54 -4.34 -6.30
CA ILE A 101 -2.97 -5.33 -5.38
C ILE A 101 -3.84 -6.59 -5.35
N ARG A 102 -5.14 -6.45 -5.09
CA ARG A 102 -6.08 -7.57 -4.92
C ARG A 102 -6.12 -8.50 -6.13
N ARG A 103 -6.10 -7.92 -7.33
CA ARG A 103 -6.22 -8.63 -8.60
C ARG A 103 -4.92 -9.23 -9.11
N THR A 104 -3.82 -9.04 -8.39
CA THR A 104 -2.49 -9.56 -8.77
C THR A 104 -2.16 -10.87 -8.05
N VAL A 105 -1.56 -11.81 -8.76
CA VAL A 105 -0.95 -13.03 -8.21
C VAL A 105 0.30 -13.39 -9.00
N ILE A 106 1.32 -13.92 -8.33
CA ILE A 106 2.55 -14.38 -9.00
C ILE A 106 2.51 -15.90 -9.10
N VAL A 107 2.80 -16.45 -10.27
CA VAL A 107 2.74 -17.90 -10.53
C VAL A 107 3.98 -18.36 -11.29
N GLY A 108 4.75 -19.27 -10.70
CA GLY A 108 5.91 -19.87 -11.35
C GLY A 108 5.52 -20.71 -12.58
N LEU A 109 6.37 -20.69 -13.60
CA LEU A 109 6.28 -21.59 -14.75
C LEU A 109 7.20 -22.81 -14.61
N ASN A 110 8.02 -22.86 -13.56
CA ASN A 110 9.12 -23.82 -13.43
C ASN A 110 8.61 -25.27 -13.30
N THR A 111 7.64 -25.51 -12.43
CA THR A 111 7.01 -26.84 -12.30
C THR A 111 6.20 -27.18 -13.55
N ALA A 112 5.53 -26.20 -14.17
CA ALA A 112 4.78 -26.43 -15.41
C ALA A 112 5.71 -26.86 -16.56
N HIS A 113 6.84 -26.17 -16.77
CA HIS A 113 7.84 -26.54 -17.77
C HIS A 113 8.42 -27.92 -17.47
N ASN A 114 8.70 -28.24 -16.21
CA ASN A 114 9.14 -29.59 -15.82
C ASN A 114 8.10 -30.68 -16.15
N VAL A 115 6.80 -30.41 -16.00
CA VAL A 115 5.74 -31.36 -16.37
C VAL A 115 5.74 -31.57 -17.89
N LEU A 116 5.85 -30.50 -18.67
CA LEU A 116 5.96 -30.57 -20.14
C LEU A 116 7.15 -31.45 -20.56
N GLU A 117 8.35 -31.15 -20.07
CA GLU A 117 9.57 -31.86 -20.47
C GLU A 117 9.62 -33.29 -19.97
N LYS A 118 9.33 -33.53 -18.68
CA LYS A 118 9.58 -34.83 -18.05
C LYS A 118 8.40 -35.79 -18.17
N ARG A 119 7.16 -35.27 -18.05
CA ARG A 119 5.96 -36.12 -18.07
C ARG A 119 5.40 -36.26 -19.49
N LEU A 120 5.45 -35.19 -20.28
CA LEU A 120 4.87 -35.18 -21.63
C LEU A 120 5.92 -35.31 -22.74
N GLY A 121 7.21 -35.14 -22.43
CA GLY A 121 8.29 -35.24 -23.43
C GLY A 121 8.25 -34.10 -24.45
N MET A 122 7.70 -32.96 -24.06
CA MET A 122 7.57 -31.75 -24.89
C MET A 122 8.73 -30.80 -24.61
N GLU A 123 9.24 -30.14 -25.65
CA GLU A 123 10.28 -29.12 -25.51
C GLU A 123 9.67 -27.79 -25.07
N VAL A 124 10.40 -27.04 -24.23
CA VAL A 124 10.06 -25.67 -23.85
C VAL A 124 11.19 -24.76 -24.32
N THR A 125 10.86 -23.80 -25.17
CA THR A 125 11.79 -22.81 -25.72
C THR A 125 11.22 -21.40 -25.52
N PRO A 126 12.02 -20.35 -25.73
CA PRO A 126 11.51 -18.97 -25.71
C PRO A 126 10.35 -18.77 -26.69
N GLU A 127 10.40 -19.40 -27.87
CA GLU A 127 9.32 -19.38 -28.87
C GLU A 127 8.02 -20.01 -28.33
N THR A 128 8.08 -21.19 -27.68
CA THR A 128 6.88 -21.81 -27.11
C THR A 128 6.36 -21.05 -25.89
N ILE A 129 7.25 -20.39 -25.13
CA ILE A 129 6.88 -19.50 -24.03
C ILE A 129 6.13 -18.27 -24.59
N THR A 130 6.60 -17.67 -25.67
CA THR A 130 5.91 -16.56 -26.34
C THR A 130 4.54 -16.99 -26.88
N GLU A 131 4.42 -18.15 -27.54
CA GLU A 131 3.12 -18.68 -28.00
C GLU A 131 2.15 -18.92 -26.83
N TYR A 132 2.66 -19.45 -25.71
CA TYR A 132 1.88 -19.56 -24.47
C TYR A 132 1.44 -18.19 -23.95
N LEU A 133 2.31 -17.18 -23.98
CA LEU A 133 2.00 -15.84 -23.49
C LEU A 133 0.98 -15.10 -24.35
N GLU A 134 1.02 -15.28 -25.67
CA GLU A 134 -0.05 -14.81 -26.56
C GLU A 134 -1.38 -15.49 -26.22
N THR A 135 -1.36 -16.82 -26.06
CA THR A 135 -2.55 -17.62 -25.75
C THR A 135 -3.18 -17.21 -24.41
N VAL A 136 -2.36 -17.05 -23.36
CA VAL A 136 -2.85 -16.71 -22.03
C VAL A 136 -3.31 -15.26 -21.94
N ASN A 137 -2.76 -14.33 -22.72
CA ASN A 137 -3.27 -12.96 -22.76
C ASN A 137 -4.61 -12.85 -23.48
N HIS A 138 -4.94 -13.76 -24.40
CA HIS A 138 -6.32 -13.93 -24.91
C HIS A 138 -7.23 -14.58 -23.86
N ALA A 139 -6.78 -15.65 -23.20
CA ALA A 139 -7.63 -16.42 -22.28
C ALA A 139 -7.87 -15.70 -20.94
N MET A 140 -6.87 -15.04 -20.36
CA MET A 140 -6.89 -14.48 -19.00
C MET A 140 -8.05 -13.50 -18.74
N PRO A 141 -8.38 -12.59 -19.68
CA PRO A 141 -9.54 -11.70 -19.53
C PRO A 141 -10.91 -12.40 -19.61
N GLY A 142 -10.95 -13.68 -20.01
CA GLY A 142 -12.16 -14.51 -20.05
C GLY A 142 -12.65 -14.88 -21.46
N ALA A 143 -11.71 -15.19 -22.37
CA ALA A 143 -12.01 -15.67 -23.72
C ALA A 143 -11.64 -17.16 -23.90
N ALA A 144 -12.24 -17.83 -24.88
CA ALA A 144 -12.15 -19.28 -25.04
C ALA A 144 -11.02 -19.71 -26.01
N VAL A 145 -10.42 -20.87 -25.76
CA VAL A 145 -9.32 -21.43 -26.57
C VAL A 145 -9.51 -22.89 -27.01
N VAL A 146 -10.54 -23.60 -26.51
CA VAL A 146 -10.73 -25.04 -26.82
C VAL A 146 -12.18 -25.37 -27.20
N GLN A 147 -13.14 -25.05 -26.32
CA GLN A 147 -14.52 -25.48 -26.51
C GLN A 147 -15.24 -24.61 -27.56
N GLU A 148 -16.02 -25.26 -28.42
CA GLU A 148 -16.94 -24.59 -29.35
C GLU A 148 -18.14 -23.97 -28.59
N HIS A 149 -18.75 -22.93 -29.17
CA HIS A 149 -19.97 -22.27 -28.67
C HIS A 149 -19.82 -21.68 -27.25
N MET A 150 -18.63 -21.19 -26.92
CA MET A 150 -18.39 -20.45 -25.67
C MET A 150 -18.95 -19.03 -25.75
N VAL A 151 -19.29 -18.50 -24.58
CA VAL A 151 -19.58 -17.07 -24.39
C VAL A 151 -18.41 -16.44 -23.66
N GLU A 152 -18.10 -15.19 -23.97
CA GLU A 152 -16.86 -14.54 -23.56
C GLU A 152 -17.15 -13.20 -22.87
N THR A 153 -16.16 -12.69 -22.13
CA THR A 153 -16.20 -11.34 -21.59
C THR A 153 -16.06 -10.30 -22.71
N ASN A 154 -16.64 -9.12 -22.53
CA ASN A 154 -16.38 -8.02 -23.47
C ASN A 154 -14.97 -7.47 -23.21
N PRO A 155 -14.04 -7.46 -24.17
CA PRO A 155 -12.66 -7.05 -23.95
C PRO A 155 -12.52 -5.64 -23.35
N SER A 156 -13.42 -4.72 -23.67
CA SER A 156 -13.40 -3.35 -23.11
C SER A 156 -13.75 -3.28 -21.62
N LEU A 157 -14.40 -4.29 -21.04
CA LEU A 157 -14.69 -4.36 -19.60
C LEU A 157 -13.57 -4.98 -18.77
N VAL A 158 -12.62 -5.63 -19.45
CA VAL A 158 -11.56 -6.45 -18.84
C VAL A 158 -10.18 -6.10 -19.41
N ALA A 159 -10.06 -4.91 -19.99
CA ALA A 159 -8.87 -4.45 -20.71
C ALA A 159 -7.63 -4.31 -19.79
N ASP A 160 -7.86 -4.22 -18.48
CA ASP A 160 -6.82 -4.15 -17.45
C ASP A 160 -6.25 -5.52 -17.07
N SER A 161 -6.81 -6.62 -17.58
CA SER A 161 -6.34 -7.99 -17.31
C SER A 161 -5.31 -8.45 -18.33
N TYR A 162 -4.18 -8.97 -17.84
CA TYR A 162 -3.10 -9.50 -18.67
C TYR A 162 -2.14 -10.37 -17.86
N VAL A 163 -1.18 -10.98 -18.56
CA VAL A 163 -0.08 -11.76 -17.99
C VAL A 163 1.24 -11.29 -18.58
N LYS A 164 2.21 -11.01 -17.71
CA LYS A 164 3.61 -10.81 -18.08
C LYS A 164 4.51 -11.79 -17.33
N VAL A 165 5.74 -11.95 -17.78
CA VAL A 165 6.78 -12.78 -17.15
C VAL A 165 8.01 -11.98 -16.79
N PHE A 166 8.77 -12.49 -15.83
CA PHE A 166 10.14 -12.05 -15.54
C PHE A 166 11.02 -13.26 -15.19
N THR A 167 12.31 -13.11 -15.42
CA THR A 167 13.37 -14.08 -15.14
C THR A 167 14.66 -13.32 -14.83
N GLY A 168 15.59 -13.95 -14.10
CA GLY A 168 16.95 -13.43 -13.91
C GLY A 168 17.91 -13.82 -15.04
N ASP A 169 17.45 -14.65 -15.98
CA ASP A 169 18.17 -15.03 -17.20
C ASP A 169 17.93 -13.99 -18.31
N ASP A 170 18.93 -13.13 -18.54
CA ASP A 170 18.86 -12.07 -19.55
C ASP A 170 18.72 -12.63 -20.98
N GLU A 171 19.36 -13.76 -21.30
CA GLU A 171 19.28 -14.35 -22.65
C GLU A 171 17.85 -14.83 -22.92
N LEU A 172 17.23 -15.50 -21.94
CA LEU A 172 15.84 -15.92 -22.03
C LEU A 172 14.88 -14.73 -22.11
N ALA A 173 15.11 -13.68 -21.30
CA ALA A 173 14.28 -12.48 -21.30
C ALA A 173 14.32 -11.75 -22.66
N ASP A 174 15.49 -11.68 -23.28
CA ASP A 174 15.70 -11.03 -24.59
C ASP A 174 15.07 -11.81 -25.76
N GLU A 175 14.91 -13.13 -25.63
CA GLU A 175 14.31 -13.98 -26.66
C GLU A 175 12.78 -14.07 -26.60
N ILE A 176 12.17 -13.81 -25.43
CA ILE A 176 10.71 -13.73 -25.30
C ILE A 176 10.21 -12.39 -25.88
N ASP A 177 9.05 -12.38 -26.56
CA ASP A 177 8.46 -11.11 -27.01
C ASP A 177 8.33 -10.10 -25.84
N SER A 178 9.03 -8.98 -26.00
CA SER A 178 9.11 -7.88 -25.03
C SER A 178 7.76 -7.33 -24.55
N ALA A 179 6.67 -7.50 -25.32
CA ALA A 179 5.33 -7.13 -24.89
C ALA A 179 4.88 -7.87 -23.61
N PHE A 180 5.43 -9.07 -23.39
CA PHE A 180 5.10 -9.93 -22.26
C PHE A 180 6.17 -9.93 -21.16
N VAL A 181 7.26 -9.18 -21.31
CA VAL A 181 8.38 -9.21 -20.35
C VAL A 181 8.30 -8.00 -19.40
N LEU A 182 8.42 -8.27 -18.10
CA LEU A 182 8.79 -7.29 -17.09
C LEU A 182 10.32 -7.25 -17.02
N ASP A 183 10.90 -6.32 -17.77
CA ASP A 183 12.35 -6.18 -17.92
C ASP A 183 12.98 -5.58 -16.64
N ILE A 184 13.69 -6.42 -15.90
CA ILE A 184 14.35 -6.05 -14.65
C ILE A 184 15.45 -5.00 -14.90
N ASN A 185 16.22 -5.12 -15.99
CA ASN A 185 17.31 -4.20 -16.29
C ASN A 185 16.80 -2.80 -16.67
N LYS A 186 15.61 -2.73 -17.26
CA LYS A 186 14.97 -1.47 -17.63
C LYS A 186 14.31 -0.78 -16.45
N GLU A 187 13.65 -1.52 -15.57
CA GLU A 187 12.82 -0.94 -14.51
C GLU A 187 13.61 -0.59 -13.24
N PHE A 188 14.79 -1.18 -13.04
CA PHE A 188 15.61 -1.01 -11.83
C PHE A 188 17.00 -0.43 -12.12
N PRO A 189 17.57 0.38 -11.19
CA PRO A 189 18.98 0.74 -11.23
C PRO A 189 19.88 -0.50 -11.26
N GLU A 190 21.08 -0.38 -11.85
CA GLU A 190 22.01 -1.50 -12.10
C GLU A 190 22.22 -2.41 -10.88
N ASP A 191 22.63 -1.84 -9.73
CA ASP A 191 22.87 -2.60 -8.50
C ASP A 191 21.61 -3.36 -8.01
N GLN A 192 20.43 -2.74 -8.15
CA GLN A 192 19.17 -3.37 -7.77
C GLN A 192 18.76 -4.46 -8.77
N ALA A 193 18.95 -4.23 -10.07
CA ALA A 193 18.68 -5.20 -11.12
C ALA A 193 19.56 -6.44 -10.94
N GLU A 194 20.86 -6.28 -10.69
CA GLU A 194 21.77 -7.39 -10.40
C GLU A 194 21.31 -8.21 -9.18
N ALA A 195 20.96 -7.55 -8.07
CA ALA A 195 20.47 -8.21 -6.87
C ALA A 195 19.17 -9.00 -7.12
N LEU A 196 18.21 -8.41 -7.83
CA LEU A 196 16.94 -9.05 -8.15
C LEU A 196 17.11 -10.25 -9.10
N LYS A 197 17.93 -10.12 -10.15
CA LYS A 197 18.22 -11.22 -11.06
C LYS A 197 18.92 -12.38 -10.34
N ALA A 198 19.83 -12.10 -9.42
CA ALA A 198 20.49 -13.13 -8.61
C ALA A 198 19.50 -13.92 -7.73
N GLU A 199 18.49 -13.26 -7.16
CA GLU A 199 17.46 -13.92 -6.36
C GLU A 199 16.49 -14.76 -7.22
N VAL A 200 16.13 -14.27 -8.41
CA VAL A 200 15.24 -15.00 -9.32
C VAL A 200 15.95 -16.20 -9.95
N GLY A 201 17.20 -16.03 -10.37
CA GLY A 201 17.98 -17.01 -11.11
C GLY A 201 17.39 -17.31 -12.49
N ASP A 202 17.49 -18.57 -12.91
CA ASP A 202 16.95 -19.10 -14.18
C ASP A 202 15.44 -19.34 -14.18
N LYS A 203 14.76 -19.01 -13.07
CA LYS A 203 13.34 -19.27 -12.89
C LYS A 203 12.49 -18.25 -13.62
N VAL A 204 11.42 -18.73 -14.24
CA VAL A 204 10.42 -17.89 -14.90
C VAL A 204 9.18 -17.76 -14.02
N TRP A 205 8.78 -16.52 -13.78
CA TRP A 205 7.61 -16.18 -12.98
C TRP A 205 6.64 -15.34 -13.79
N GLN A 206 5.34 -15.60 -13.61
CA GLN A 206 4.27 -14.81 -14.21
C GLN A 206 3.73 -13.82 -13.19
N ALA A 207 3.60 -12.56 -13.57
CA ALA A 207 2.73 -11.60 -12.91
C ALA A 207 1.37 -11.65 -13.63
N VAL A 208 0.37 -12.24 -12.97
CA VAL A 208 -0.99 -12.35 -13.50
C VAL A 208 -1.88 -11.30 -12.86
N ARG A 209 -2.58 -10.53 -13.69
CA ARG A 209 -3.58 -9.57 -13.22
C ARG A 209 -4.95 -9.92 -13.79
N ILE A 210 -5.88 -10.26 -12.90
CA ILE A 210 -7.27 -10.53 -13.30
C ILE A 210 -8.03 -9.20 -13.49
N PRO A 211 -9.22 -9.19 -14.12
CA PRO A 211 -9.95 -7.94 -14.35
C PRO A 211 -10.39 -7.28 -13.04
N THR A 212 -10.23 -5.97 -12.95
CA THR A 212 -10.68 -5.15 -11.80
C THR A 212 -12.16 -5.35 -11.51
N ILE A 213 -13.00 -5.42 -12.55
CA ILE A 213 -14.43 -5.68 -12.41
C ILE A 213 -14.73 -7.02 -11.70
N VAL A 214 -13.90 -8.04 -11.93
CA VAL A 214 -14.04 -9.35 -11.25
C VAL A 214 -13.66 -9.22 -9.78
N GLY A 215 -12.54 -8.56 -9.46
CA GLY A 215 -12.13 -8.31 -8.08
C GLY A 215 -13.16 -7.51 -7.28
N ARG A 216 -13.82 -6.52 -7.92
CA ARG A 216 -14.89 -5.71 -7.30
C ARG A 216 -16.21 -6.47 -7.11
N VAL A 217 -16.54 -7.40 -7.99
CA VAL A 217 -17.77 -8.23 -7.89
C VAL A 217 -17.59 -9.43 -6.97
N CYS A 218 -16.37 -9.97 -6.89
CA CYS A 218 -16.01 -11.13 -6.10
C CYS A 218 -15.14 -10.72 -4.89
N ASP A 219 -14.00 -11.38 -4.69
CA ASP A 219 -13.06 -11.16 -3.58
C ASP A 219 -11.62 -11.50 -4.00
N GLY A 220 -10.65 -11.28 -3.11
CA GLY A 220 -9.25 -11.63 -3.36
C GLY A 220 -9.00 -13.13 -3.55
N GLY A 221 -9.81 -13.99 -2.93
CA GLY A 221 -9.72 -15.44 -3.10
C GLY A 221 -9.96 -15.88 -4.54
N THR A 222 -10.65 -15.05 -5.32
CA THR A 222 -10.91 -15.30 -6.74
C THR A 222 -9.64 -15.20 -7.58
N THR A 223 -8.70 -14.33 -7.24
CA THR A 223 -7.52 -13.99 -8.09
C THR A 223 -6.68 -15.20 -8.48
N SER A 224 -6.16 -15.96 -7.49
CA SER A 224 -5.35 -17.15 -7.77
C SER A 224 -6.12 -18.27 -8.46
N ARG A 225 -7.43 -18.39 -8.17
CA ARG A 225 -8.28 -19.41 -8.78
C ARG A 225 -8.52 -19.08 -10.25
N TRP A 226 -8.91 -17.86 -10.55
CA TRP A 226 -9.10 -17.36 -11.92
C TRP A 226 -7.82 -17.49 -12.73
N SER A 227 -6.70 -17.00 -12.19
CA SER A 227 -5.37 -17.14 -12.79
C SER A 227 -5.08 -18.59 -13.19
N ALA A 228 -5.21 -19.53 -12.26
CA ALA A 228 -4.95 -20.93 -12.51
C ALA A 228 -5.87 -21.57 -13.56
N MET A 229 -7.14 -21.15 -13.66
CA MET A 229 -8.04 -21.68 -14.69
C MET A 229 -7.55 -21.29 -16.08
N GLN A 230 -7.20 -20.01 -16.26
CA GLN A 230 -6.79 -19.51 -17.57
C GLN A 230 -5.36 -19.95 -17.94
N ILE A 231 -4.46 -20.09 -16.96
CA ILE A 231 -3.16 -20.77 -17.14
C ILE A 231 -3.38 -22.21 -17.62
N GLY A 232 -4.26 -22.97 -16.96
CA GLY A 232 -4.54 -24.36 -17.33
C GLY A 232 -5.07 -24.50 -18.76
N MET A 233 -6.01 -23.64 -19.16
CA MET A 233 -6.53 -23.64 -20.53
C MET A 233 -5.48 -23.26 -21.56
N SER A 234 -4.59 -22.32 -21.22
CA SER A 234 -3.53 -21.86 -22.12
C SER A 234 -2.41 -22.89 -22.26
N MET A 235 -2.07 -23.61 -21.18
CA MET A 235 -1.17 -24.76 -21.24
C MET A 235 -1.71 -25.86 -22.16
N ILE A 236 -3.01 -26.15 -22.07
CA ILE A 236 -3.66 -27.14 -22.95
C ILE A 236 -3.54 -26.72 -24.41
N SER A 237 -3.86 -25.46 -24.71
CA SER A 237 -3.90 -24.94 -26.07
C SER A 237 -2.51 -24.79 -26.69
N ALA A 238 -1.62 -24.05 -26.04
CA ALA A 238 -0.29 -23.72 -26.59
C ALA A 238 0.60 -24.95 -26.75
N TYR A 239 0.49 -25.93 -25.84
CA TYR A 239 1.29 -27.16 -25.89
C TYR A 239 0.53 -28.36 -26.47
N ASN A 240 -0.59 -28.12 -27.17
CA ASN A 240 -1.37 -29.13 -27.89
C ASN A 240 -1.70 -30.39 -27.05
N GLN A 241 -2.05 -30.18 -25.78
CA GLN A 241 -2.33 -31.28 -24.85
C GLN A 241 -3.74 -31.82 -25.03
N CYS A 242 -4.00 -33.00 -24.47
CA CYS A 242 -5.38 -33.45 -24.31
C CYS A 242 -6.11 -32.50 -23.34
N ALA A 243 -7.29 -32.02 -23.75
CA ALA A 243 -8.13 -31.14 -22.93
C ALA A 243 -8.80 -31.90 -21.77
N GLY A 244 -8.03 -32.20 -20.72
CA GLY A 244 -8.48 -32.88 -19.50
C GLY A 244 -7.87 -34.26 -19.29
N GLU A 245 -6.54 -34.34 -19.19
CA GLU A 245 -5.82 -35.57 -18.87
C GLU A 245 -5.14 -35.53 -17.50
N GLY A 246 -4.40 -36.59 -17.15
CA GLY A 246 -3.73 -36.68 -15.85
C GLY A 246 -2.68 -35.60 -15.61
N ALA A 247 -2.01 -35.10 -16.66
CA ALA A 247 -1.04 -34.00 -16.55
C ALA A 247 -1.71 -32.65 -16.30
N THR A 248 -2.96 -32.45 -16.74
CA THR A 248 -3.75 -31.25 -16.45
C THR A 248 -3.91 -31.01 -14.95
N GLY A 249 -3.98 -32.08 -14.16
CA GLY A 249 -4.01 -32.00 -12.69
C GLY A 249 -2.73 -31.43 -12.07
N ASP A 250 -1.56 -31.69 -12.67
CA ASP A 250 -0.28 -31.19 -12.17
C ASP A 250 -0.18 -29.67 -12.38
N PHE A 251 -0.57 -29.17 -13.55
CA PHE A 251 -0.63 -27.73 -13.83
C PHE A 251 -1.58 -27.01 -12.87
N ALA A 252 -2.74 -27.62 -12.57
CA ALA A 252 -3.70 -27.07 -11.61
C ALA A 252 -3.13 -27.04 -10.18
N TYR A 253 -2.37 -28.05 -9.75
CA TYR A 253 -1.75 -28.04 -8.44
C TYR A 253 -0.61 -27.02 -8.34
N ALA A 254 0.23 -26.93 -9.38
CA ALA A 254 1.33 -25.96 -9.44
C ALA A 254 0.82 -24.52 -9.37
N SER A 255 -0.13 -24.16 -10.25
CA SER A 255 -0.67 -22.80 -10.36
C SER A 255 -1.55 -22.36 -9.18
N LYS A 256 -2.08 -23.30 -8.38
CA LYS A 256 -2.95 -22.98 -7.23
C LYS A 256 -2.30 -23.15 -5.87
N HIS A 257 -1.16 -23.85 -5.80
CA HIS A 257 -0.53 -24.18 -4.52
C HIS A 257 1.00 -24.21 -4.58
N ALA A 258 1.59 -25.04 -5.47
CA ALA A 258 3.02 -25.34 -5.35
C ALA A 258 3.94 -24.18 -5.73
N GLU A 259 3.52 -23.31 -6.66
CA GLU A 259 4.32 -22.19 -7.18
C GLU A 259 3.50 -20.89 -7.27
N VAL A 260 2.54 -20.71 -6.36
CA VAL A 260 1.74 -19.48 -6.29
C VAL A 260 2.19 -18.61 -5.13
N ILE A 261 2.31 -17.30 -5.37
CA ILE A 261 2.51 -16.28 -4.34
C ILE A 261 1.28 -15.37 -4.32
N HIS A 262 0.46 -15.53 -3.28
CA HIS A 262 -0.62 -14.61 -2.96
C HIS A 262 -0.07 -13.30 -2.40
N MET A 263 -0.78 -12.20 -2.61
CA MET A 263 -0.44 -10.90 -2.01
C MET A 263 -0.74 -10.86 -0.52
N GLY A 264 -1.73 -11.64 -0.07
CA GLY A 264 -2.04 -11.81 1.34
C GLY A 264 -2.61 -13.19 1.65
N THR A 265 -2.31 -13.74 2.83
CA THR A 265 -2.82 -15.04 3.26
C THR A 265 -4.24 -14.95 3.83
N TYR A 266 -4.97 -16.07 3.86
CA TYR A 266 -6.30 -16.12 4.50
C TYR A 266 -6.26 -15.74 5.99
N LEU A 267 -7.42 -15.35 6.54
CA LEU A 267 -7.52 -14.86 7.92
C LEU A 267 -8.25 -15.80 8.89
N PRO A 268 -7.93 -15.75 10.20
CA PRO A 268 -8.65 -16.47 11.24
C PRO A 268 -10.15 -16.11 11.27
N VAL A 269 -10.97 -17.08 11.70
CA VAL A 269 -12.45 -17.07 11.57
C VAL A 269 -13.12 -15.80 12.10
N ARG A 270 -12.63 -15.19 13.19
CA ARG A 270 -13.20 -13.95 13.75
C ARG A 270 -13.25 -12.80 12.73
N ARG A 271 -12.30 -12.81 11.79
CA ARG A 271 -12.14 -11.83 10.72
C ARG A 271 -11.97 -12.56 9.39
N ALA A 272 -12.73 -13.64 9.19
CA ALA A 272 -12.61 -14.57 8.06
C ALA A 272 -12.63 -13.85 6.70
N ARG A 273 -11.51 -13.97 5.98
CA ARG A 273 -11.31 -13.49 4.62
C ARG A 273 -10.47 -14.52 3.87
N ALA A 274 -10.70 -14.59 2.56
CA ALA A 274 -9.89 -15.39 1.66
C ALA A 274 -8.48 -14.79 1.49
N GLU A 275 -7.66 -15.43 0.67
CA GLU A 275 -6.38 -14.89 0.22
C GLU A 275 -6.56 -13.54 -0.51
N ASN A 276 -5.47 -12.78 -0.68
CA ASN A 276 -5.44 -11.47 -1.34
C ASN A 276 -6.42 -10.45 -0.73
N GLU A 277 -6.60 -10.46 0.58
CA GLU A 277 -7.30 -9.41 1.32
C GLU A 277 -6.30 -8.65 2.22
N PRO A 278 -6.54 -7.36 2.53
CA PRO A 278 -5.50 -6.50 3.11
C PRO A 278 -4.95 -7.02 4.42
N GLY A 279 -5.82 -7.66 5.23
CA GLY A 279 -5.42 -8.17 6.53
C GLY A 279 -4.34 -9.27 6.48
N GLY A 280 -4.14 -9.91 5.34
CA GLY A 280 -3.16 -10.97 5.12
C GLY A 280 -1.86 -10.49 4.48
N ILE A 281 -1.75 -9.21 4.13
CA ILE A 281 -0.58 -8.63 3.45
C ILE A 281 0.47 -8.29 4.51
N ALA A 282 1.64 -8.92 4.43
CA ALA A 282 2.77 -8.60 5.30
C ALA A 282 3.32 -7.20 5.02
N PHE A 283 3.89 -6.55 6.04
CA PHE A 283 4.42 -5.19 5.90
C PHE A 283 5.54 -5.10 4.86
N GLY A 284 6.42 -6.11 4.81
CA GLY A 284 7.47 -6.21 3.80
C GLY A 284 6.92 -6.38 2.38
N PHE A 285 5.80 -7.10 2.20
CA PHE A 285 5.15 -7.22 0.89
C PHE A 285 4.61 -5.87 0.43
N LEU A 286 3.98 -5.10 1.32
CA LEU A 286 3.52 -3.77 0.95
C LEU A 286 4.70 -2.84 0.60
N ALA A 287 5.79 -2.89 1.38
CA ALA A 287 7.01 -2.15 1.05
C ALA A 287 7.55 -2.53 -0.34
N ASP A 288 7.45 -3.81 -0.71
CA ASP A 288 7.90 -4.28 -2.01
C ASP A 288 6.96 -3.92 -3.17
N MET A 289 5.64 -3.86 -2.92
CA MET A 289 4.66 -3.40 -3.91
C MET A 289 4.91 -1.94 -4.30
N VAL A 290 5.22 -1.08 -3.32
CA VAL A 290 5.55 0.32 -3.58
C VAL A 290 6.90 0.42 -4.29
N GLN A 291 6.93 1.18 -5.38
CA GLN A 291 8.06 1.24 -6.31
C GLN A 291 8.95 2.45 -6.09
N SER A 292 8.79 3.18 -4.97
CA SER A 292 9.57 4.40 -4.71
C SER A 292 11.08 4.12 -4.64
N THR A 293 11.51 2.93 -4.16
CA THR A 293 12.93 2.55 -4.02
C THR A 293 13.70 2.47 -5.35
N ARG A 294 13.02 2.20 -6.48
CA ARG A 294 13.69 2.12 -7.78
C ARG A 294 13.77 3.48 -8.50
N VAL A 295 12.91 4.43 -8.12
CA VAL A 295 12.86 5.78 -8.73
C VAL A 295 13.49 6.87 -7.86
N ASN A 296 13.52 6.67 -6.54
CA ASN A 296 14.15 7.55 -5.55
C ASN A 296 15.22 6.80 -4.74
N PRO A 297 16.19 6.09 -5.36
CA PRO A 297 17.14 5.23 -4.65
C PRO A 297 18.06 6.00 -3.68
N GLU A 298 18.35 7.28 -3.99
CA GLU A 298 19.22 8.14 -3.17
C GLU A 298 18.50 8.82 -2.00
N ASP A 299 17.18 8.67 -1.90
CA ASP A 299 16.37 9.31 -0.86
C ASP A 299 15.62 8.25 -0.04
N PRO A 300 16.25 7.74 1.04
CA PRO A 300 15.65 6.70 1.87
C PRO A 300 14.44 7.19 2.66
N VAL A 301 14.34 8.50 2.93
CA VAL A 301 13.18 9.14 3.56
C VAL A 301 12.00 9.09 2.61
N ARG A 302 12.18 9.55 1.36
CA ARG A 302 11.13 9.52 0.34
C ARG A 302 10.57 8.12 0.15
N SER A 303 11.44 7.13 0.03
CA SER A 303 11.04 5.73 -0.15
C SER A 303 10.23 5.20 1.05
N ALA A 304 10.70 5.42 2.28
CA ALA A 304 9.98 4.99 3.48
C ALA A 304 8.60 5.66 3.59
N LEU A 305 8.50 6.97 3.29
CA LEU A 305 7.24 7.71 3.44
C LEU A 305 6.23 7.45 2.32
N ASP A 306 6.67 7.08 1.12
CA ASP A 306 5.75 6.58 0.09
C ASP A 306 5.13 5.23 0.50
N VAL A 307 5.90 4.36 1.19
CA VAL A 307 5.37 3.14 1.80
C VAL A 307 4.38 3.45 2.92
N VAL A 308 4.69 4.43 3.79
CA VAL A 308 3.75 4.89 4.83
C VAL A 308 2.45 5.38 4.21
N ALA A 309 2.50 6.19 3.14
CA ALA A 309 1.31 6.73 2.50
C ALA A 309 0.41 5.63 1.93
N ALA A 310 0.99 4.69 1.17
CA ALA A 310 0.24 3.55 0.63
C ALA A 310 -0.34 2.67 1.74
N GLY A 311 0.45 2.41 2.79
CA GLY A 311 0.03 1.61 3.94
C GLY A 311 -1.05 2.27 4.78
N ALA A 312 -0.97 3.56 5.03
CA ALA A 312 -2.01 4.29 5.75
C ALA A 312 -3.32 4.29 4.95
N ALA A 313 -3.28 4.54 3.64
CA ALA A 313 -4.46 4.47 2.79
C ALA A 313 -5.08 3.06 2.76
N LEU A 314 -4.27 2.02 2.57
CA LEU A 314 -4.75 0.64 2.50
C LEU A 314 -5.21 0.11 3.86
N TYR A 315 -4.36 0.18 4.87
CA TYR A 315 -4.59 -0.48 6.15
C TYR A 315 -5.55 0.29 7.05
N ASP A 316 -5.46 1.61 7.11
CA ASP A 316 -6.34 2.39 7.99
C ASP A 316 -7.67 2.72 7.31
N GLN A 317 -7.66 3.19 6.06
CA GLN A 317 -8.90 3.66 5.42
C GLN A 317 -9.73 2.50 4.85
N ILE A 318 -9.12 1.62 4.06
CA ILE A 318 -9.84 0.51 3.42
C ILE A 318 -10.01 -0.64 4.43
N TRP A 319 -8.92 -1.16 4.99
CA TRP A 319 -8.98 -2.36 5.82
C TRP A 319 -9.66 -2.11 7.16
N LEU A 320 -9.06 -1.31 8.04
CA LEU A 320 -9.64 -1.04 9.36
C LEU A 320 -10.92 -0.21 9.24
N GLY A 321 -10.91 0.81 8.38
CA GLY A 321 -12.00 1.79 8.21
C GLY A 321 -13.20 1.31 7.41
N SER A 322 -13.10 0.18 6.70
CA SER A 322 -14.23 -0.41 5.97
C SER A 322 -14.39 -1.90 6.27
N TYR A 323 -13.43 -2.74 5.90
CA TYR A 323 -13.56 -4.20 6.06
C TYR A 323 -13.79 -4.63 7.53
N MET A 324 -13.17 -3.93 8.48
CA MET A 324 -13.23 -4.26 9.91
C MET A 324 -14.17 -3.34 10.71
N SER A 325 -14.74 -2.30 10.09
CA SER A 325 -15.68 -1.39 10.74
C SER A 325 -16.75 -0.85 9.78
N GLY A 326 -16.45 0.23 9.04
CA GLY A 326 -17.35 0.91 8.11
C GLY A 326 -17.91 2.25 8.62
N GLY A 327 -18.64 2.95 7.75
CA GLY A 327 -19.25 4.25 8.05
C GLY A 327 -18.41 5.42 7.54
N VAL A 328 -18.28 6.48 8.35
CA VAL A 328 -17.39 7.63 8.05
C VAL A 328 -15.93 7.20 7.98
N GLY A 329 -15.57 6.12 8.67
CA GLY A 329 -14.25 5.51 8.58
C GLY A 329 -13.15 6.37 9.20
N PHE A 330 -11.94 6.18 8.69
CA PHE A 330 -10.69 6.59 9.34
C PHE A 330 -9.80 7.49 8.47
N THR A 331 -10.41 8.28 7.59
CA THR A 331 -9.69 9.11 6.61
C THR A 331 -8.56 9.93 7.22
N GLN A 332 -8.84 10.64 8.32
CA GLN A 332 -7.89 11.55 8.96
C GLN A 332 -6.93 10.85 9.94
N TYR A 333 -7.18 9.59 10.32
CA TYR A 333 -6.12 8.81 10.98
C TYR A 333 -5.00 8.54 9.98
N ALA A 334 -5.38 8.07 8.78
CA ALA A 334 -4.44 7.78 7.70
C ALA A 334 -3.78 9.04 7.13
N SER A 335 -4.58 10.08 6.81
CA SER A 335 -4.06 11.26 6.10
C SER A 335 -3.02 12.03 6.90
N ALA A 336 -3.03 11.93 8.24
CA ALA A 336 -1.99 12.51 9.07
C ALA A 336 -0.58 12.02 8.70
N ALA A 337 -0.45 10.81 8.16
CA ALA A 337 0.82 10.22 7.79
C ALA A 337 1.28 10.55 6.35
N TYR A 338 0.44 11.18 5.52
CA TYR A 338 0.78 11.52 4.12
C TYR A 338 0.36 12.93 3.68
N THR A 339 0.02 13.79 4.63
CA THR A 339 -0.37 15.18 4.34
C THR A 339 0.47 16.20 5.09
N ASP A 340 0.50 17.40 4.52
CA ASP A 340 1.08 18.63 5.07
C ASP A 340 2.59 18.58 5.31
N ASN A 341 3.30 17.59 4.75
CA ASN A 341 4.74 17.37 4.92
C ASN A 341 5.18 17.32 6.41
N ILE A 342 4.28 16.94 7.32
CA ILE A 342 4.57 16.91 8.76
C ILE A 342 5.46 15.73 9.10
N LEU A 343 5.06 14.52 8.70
CA LEU A 343 5.89 13.33 8.89
C LEU A 343 7.20 13.43 8.08
N ASP A 344 7.13 14.05 6.90
CA ASP A 344 8.32 14.38 6.11
C ASP A 344 9.31 15.21 6.93
N ASP A 345 8.90 16.35 7.49
CA ASP A 345 9.76 17.20 8.34
C ASP A 345 10.44 16.41 9.45
N PHE A 346 9.67 15.61 10.19
CA PHE A 346 10.17 14.88 11.35
C PHE A 346 11.16 13.79 10.96
N LEU A 347 10.90 13.06 9.87
CA LEU A 347 11.80 12.00 9.44
C LEU A 347 13.06 12.55 8.75
N TYR A 348 12.97 13.67 8.01
CA TYR A 348 14.17 14.33 7.49
C TYR A 348 15.08 14.83 8.61
N TYR A 349 14.52 15.41 9.68
CA TYR A 349 15.30 15.74 10.89
C TYR A 349 16.00 14.51 11.46
N GLY A 350 15.27 13.40 11.64
CA GLY A 350 15.84 12.17 12.17
C GLY A 350 16.93 11.57 11.28
N LYS A 351 16.78 11.62 9.95
CA LYS A 351 17.81 11.18 9.01
C LYS A 351 19.08 12.02 9.11
N GLU A 352 18.96 13.35 9.18
CA GLU A 352 20.09 14.27 9.34
C GLU A 352 20.83 14.01 10.66
N TYR A 353 20.08 13.87 11.77
CA TYR A 353 20.67 13.53 13.07
C TYR A 353 21.51 12.23 13.03
N VAL A 354 20.98 11.19 12.37
CA VAL A 354 21.67 9.91 12.22
C VAL A 354 22.91 10.03 11.34
N GLU A 355 22.78 10.68 10.19
CA GLU A 355 23.88 10.85 9.24
C GLU A 355 25.05 11.61 9.86
N ASP A 356 24.78 12.68 10.60
CA ASP A 356 25.79 13.50 11.27
C ASP A 356 26.47 12.77 12.45
N LYS A 357 25.70 11.99 13.22
CA LYS A 357 26.20 11.37 14.45
C LYS A 357 26.86 10.03 14.23
N PHE A 358 26.31 9.20 13.35
CA PHE A 358 26.73 7.81 13.16
C PHE A 358 27.21 7.54 11.74
N GLY A 359 26.63 8.21 10.74
CA GLY A 359 26.57 7.70 9.38
C GLY A 359 25.39 6.75 9.19
N ILE A 360 24.80 6.75 8.00
CA ILE A 360 23.66 5.89 7.66
C ILE A 360 24.10 4.42 7.71
N CYS A 361 23.33 3.59 8.44
CA CYS A 361 23.57 2.16 8.69
C CYS A 361 24.83 1.79 9.50
N GLU A 362 25.54 2.76 10.08
CA GLU A 362 26.80 2.53 10.80
C GLU A 362 26.64 2.46 12.33
N ALA A 363 25.47 2.80 12.86
CA ALA A 363 25.22 2.78 14.29
C ALA A 363 25.15 1.34 14.83
N PRO A 364 25.62 1.08 16.07
CA PRO A 364 25.45 -0.23 16.68
C PRO A 364 23.98 -0.66 16.73
N ASN A 365 23.68 -1.87 16.25
CA ASN A 365 22.35 -2.45 16.29
C ASN A 365 22.02 -2.97 17.71
N ASN A 366 21.76 -2.04 18.64
CA ASN A 366 21.50 -2.34 20.04
C ASN A 366 20.56 -1.29 20.69
N MET A 367 20.27 -1.49 21.98
CA MET A 367 19.35 -0.64 22.74
C MET A 367 19.89 0.78 23.00
N ASP A 368 21.21 0.99 23.02
CA ASP A 368 21.78 2.32 23.22
C ASP A 368 21.43 3.23 22.03
N THR A 369 21.55 2.73 20.80
CA THR A 369 21.11 3.45 19.59
C THR A 369 19.60 3.68 19.59
N VAL A 370 18.81 2.70 20.03
CA VAL A 370 17.34 2.84 20.15
C VAL A 370 16.98 3.97 21.12
N LEU A 371 17.63 4.02 22.29
CA LEU A 371 17.38 5.03 23.31
C LEU A 371 17.81 6.42 22.84
N ASP A 372 18.91 6.50 22.10
CA ASP A 372 19.45 7.76 21.58
C ASP A 372 18.58 8.33 20.46
N VAL A 373 18.54 7.66 19.31
CA VAL A 373 17.83 8.15 18.11
C VAL A 373 16.32 8.20 18.36
N GLY A 374 15.78 7.16 19.00
CA GLY A 374 14.35 7.10 19.33
C GLY A 374 13.91 8.27 20.20
N SER A 375 14.64 8.59 21.27
CA SER A 375 14.25 9.70 22.16
C SER A 375 14.44 11.07 21.49
N GLU A 376 15.56 11.28 20.80
CA GLU A 376 15.87 12.57 20.15
C GLU A 376 14.78 12.96 19.14
N VAL A 377 14.41 12.03 18.25
CA VAL A 377 13.41 12.30 17.21
C VAL A 377 12.01 12.41 17.80
N THR A 378 11.70 11.67 18.88
CA THR A 378 10.45 11.86 19.62
C THR A 378 10.34 13.27 20.19
N PHE A 379 11.38 13.76 20.87
CA PHE A 379 11.35 15.09 21.47
C PHE A 379 11.23 16.17 20.41
N TYR A 380 12.00 16.09 19.31
CA TYR A 380 11.85 16.99 18.18
C TYR A 380 10.40 17.07 17.67
N GLY A 381 9.78 15.92 17.38
CA GLY A 381 8.42 15.87 16.85
C GLY A 381 7.39 16.45 17.83
N LEU A 382 7.54 16.18 19.13
CA LEU A 382 6.64 16.72 20.16
C LEU A 382 6.80 18.23 20.35
N GLU A 383 8.04 18.73 20.33
CA GLU A 383 8.35 20.16 20.38
C GLU A 383 7.70 20.91 19.22
N GLN A 384 7.63 20.32 18.01
CA GLN A 384 6.97 20.99 16.88
C GLN A 384 5.48 21.25 17.15
N TYR A 385 4.77 20.32 17.80
CA TYR A 385 3.37 20.55 18.20
C TYR A 385 3.22 21.55 19.35
N GLU A 386 4.25 21.73 20.17
CA GLU A 386 4.27 22.69 21.28
C GLU A 386 4.59 24.12 20.81
N GLU A 387 5.49 24.24 19.85
CA GLU A 387 5.94 25.51 19.26
C GLU A 387 4.95 26.06 18.23
N TYR A 388 4.29 25.20 17.45
CA TYR A 388 3.35 25.58 16.41
C TYR A 388 1.91 25.13 16.75
N PRO A 389 1.12 25.95 17.46
CA PRO A 389 -0.29 25.62 17.75
C PRO A 389 -1.13 25.28 16.52
N ALA A 390 -0.85 25.88 15.36
CA ALA A 390 -1.52 25.53 14.10
C ALA A 390 -1.25 24.08 13.67
N LEU A 391 -0.06 23.55 13.96
CA LEU A 391 0.30 22.16 13.71
C LEU A 391 -0.47 21.21 14.64
N LEU A 392 -0.52 21.54 15.94
CA LEU A 392 -1.31 20.79 16.91
C LEU A 392 -2.80 20.81 16.59
N GLU A 393 -3.31 21.94 16.08
CA GLU A 393 -4.68 22.08 15.63
C GLU A 393 -4.97 21.28 14.33
N THR A 394 -3.99 21.20 13.42
CA THR A 394 -4.05 20.40 12.19
C THR A 394 -4.15 18.92 12.51
N GLN A 395 -3.24 18.40 13.34
CA GLN A 395 -3.29 17.03 13.85
C GLN A 395 -3.91 17.00 15.25
N PHE A 396 -5.19 17.36 15.30
CA PHE A 396 -5.96 17.49 16.55
C PHE A 396 -6.10 16.18 17.33
N GLY A 397 -6.10 15.04 16.64
CA GLY A 397 -6.24 13.72 17.24
C GLY A 397 -4.92 13.27 17.87
N GLY A 398 -4.95 12.86 19.13
CA GLY A 398 -3.76 12.32 19.81
C GLY A 398 -3.12 11.15 19.07
N SER A 399 -3.93 10.26 18.49
CA SER A 399 -3.43 9.10 17.73
C SER A 399 -2.71 9.49 16.45
N GLN A 400 -3.12 10.59 15.81
CA GLN A 400 -2.44 11.10 14.59
C GLN A 400 -1.01 11.49 14.94
N ARG A 401 -0.86 12.29 16.00
CA ARG A 401 0.45 12.74 16.49
C ARG A 401 1.29 11.58 16.99
N ALA A 402 0.69 10.66 17.75
CA ALA A 402 1.38 9.47 18.24
C ALA A 402 1.96 8.65 17.08
N SER A 403 1.16 8.42 16.04
CA SER A 403 1.57 7.70 14.84
C SER A 403 2.72 8.41 14.11
N VAL A 404 2.57 9.71 13.84
CA VAL A 404 3.53 10.50 13.07
C VAL A 404 4.88 10.62 13.79
N VAL A 405 4.88 10.92 15.10
CA VAL A 405 6.12 11.06 15.87
C VAL A 405 6.86 9.73 15.99
N SER A 406 6.13 8.65 16.27
CA SER A 406 6.75 7.31 16.41
C SER A 406 7.19 6.72 15.09
N ALA A 407 6.51 7.03 13.97
CA ALA A 407 6.97 6.67 12.63
C ALA A 407 8.32 7.31 12.33
N ALA A 408 8.47 8.61 12.59
CA ALA A 408 9.73 9.32 12.41
C ALA A 408 10.84 8.71 13.28
N ALA A 409 10.58 8.48 14.58
CA ALA A 409 11.55 7.90 15.50
C ALA A 409 11.97 6.47 15.11
N GLY A 410 11.01 5.64 14.70
CA GLY A 410 11.25 4.26 14.29
C GLY A 410 12.04 4.17 12.99
N CYS A 411 11.64 4.94 11.96
CA CYS A 411 12.36 4.98 10.69
C CYS A 411 13.77 5.55 10.85
N ALA A 412 13.95 6.64 11.60
CA ALA A 412 15.27 7.22 11.85
C ALA A 412 16.19 6.22 12.57
N THR A 413 15.68 5.51 13.59
CA THR A 413 16.46 4.47 14.27
C THR A 413 16.85 3.33 13.32
N ALA A 414 15.93 2.93 12.41
CA ALA A 414 16.23 1.90 11.42
C ALA A 414 17.24 2.38 10.36
N PHE A 415 17.24 3.67 9.99
CA PHE A 415 18.30 4.26 9.17
C PHE A 415 19.66 4.22 9.87
N ALA A 416 19.69 4.36 11.20
CA ALA A 416 20.92 4.30 11.97
C ALA A 416 21.51 2.88 12.01
N THR A 417 20.68 1.88 12.32
CA THR A 417 21.14 0.51 12.58
C THR A 417 21.14 -0.39 11.35
N GLY A 418 20.48 0.02 10.26
CA GLY A 418 20.17 -0.86 9.14
C GLY A 418 19.30 -2.06 9.53
N ASN A 419 18.46 -1.93 10.57
CA ASN A 419 17.62 -3.02 11.07
C ASN A 419 16.23 -2.57 11.55
N SER A 420 15.18 -3.17 10.99
CA SER A 420 13.78 -2.84 11.27
C SER A 420 13.35 -3.19 12.69
N GLN A 421 13.94 -4.23 13.30
CA GLN A 421 13.55 -4.69 14.63
C GLN A 421 13.91 -3.66 15.71
N THR A 422 15.08 -3.03 15.59
CA THR A 422 15.44 -1.88 16.44
C THR A 422 14.64 -0.63 16.10
N GLY A 423 14.29 -0.41 14.83
CA GLY A 423 13.34 0.64 14.44
C GLY A 423 11.99 0.49 15.14
N LEU A 424 11.46 -0.73 15.19
CA LEU A 424 10.22 -1.04 15.90
C LEU A 424 10.37 -0.88 17.43
N SER A 425 11.54 -1.17 17.98
CA SER A 425 11.82 -0.86 19.39
C SER A 425 11.76 0.64 19.68
N ALA A 426 12.27 1.48 18.77
CA ALA A 426 12.21 2.93 18.91
C ALA A 426 10.79 3.49 18.71
N TRP A 427 9.98 2.89 17.83
CA TRP A 427 8.54 3.20 17.76
C TRP A 427 7.88 3.07 19.14
N TYR A 428 8.07 1.94 19.83
CA TYR A 428 7.45 1.73 21.14
C TYR A 428 8.03 2.63 22.23
N LEU A 429 9.34 2.90 22.21
CA LEU A 429 9.95 3.90 23.09
C LEU A 429 9.31 5.28 22.90
N SER A 430 9.15 5.71 21.65
CA SER A 430 8.52 6.98 21.29
C SER A 430 7.11 7.09 21.87
N MET A 431 6.32 6.01 21.82
CA MET A 431 4.98 6.00 22.40
C MET A 431 4.99 6.21 23.92
N TYR A 432 5.95 5.60 24.62
CA TYR A 432 6.08 5.76 26.07
C TYR A 432 6.49 7.19 26.44
N LEU A 433 7.50 7.74 25.76
CA LEU A 433 7.95 9.11 25.99
C LEU A 433 6.85 10.13 25.73
N HIS A 434 6.15 10.00 24.60
CA HIS A 434 5.01 10.87 24.27
C HIS A 434 3.92 10.81 25.35
N LYS A 435 3.54 9.59 25.77
CA LYS A 435 2.54 9.40 26.81
C LYS A 435 2.90 10.12 28.10
N GLU A 436 4.15 10.03 28.54
CA GLU A 436 4.62 10.68 29.76
C GLU A 436 4.76 12.20 29.59
N GLN A 437 5.25 12.69 28.45
CA GLN A 437 5.46 14.12 28.20
C GLN A 437 4.14 14.91 28.18
N HIS A 438 3.12 14.39 27.51
CA HIS A 438 1.83 15.09 27.36
C HIS A 438 0.71 14.56 28.26
N SER A 439 0.99 13.52 29.06
CA SER A 439 -0.01 12.80 29.86
C SER A 439 -1.21 12.31 29.03
N ARG A 440 -0.99 12.08 27.74
CA ARG A 440 -1.96 11.59 26.75
C ARG A 440 -1.19 10.94 25.60
N LEU A 441 -1.87 10.06 24.86
CA LEU A 441 -1.31 9.46 23.64
C LEU A 441 -2.39 9.46 22.56
N GLY A 442 -3.04 8.32 22.29
CA GLY A 442 -4.10 8.19 21.30
C GLY A 442 -5.50 7.98 21.89
N PHE A 443 -6.39 7.43 21.06
CA PHE A 443 -7.73 7.01 21.47
C PHE A 443 -7.69 5.87 22.49
N TYR A 444 -8.84 5.54 23.08
CA TYR A 444 -8.97 4.58 24.19
C TYR A 444 -8.20 3.26 23.99
N GLY A 445 -8.29 2.64 22.82
CA GLY A 445 -7.61 1.37 22.54
C GLY A 445 -6.28 1.51 21.81
N TYR A 446 -5.78 2.73 21.58
CA TYR A 446 -4.65 2.99 20.69
C TYR A 446 -3.41 2.19 21.10
N ASP A 447 -3.03 2.26 22.38
CA ASP A 447 -1.78 1.72 22.88
C ASP A 447 -1.82 0.24 23.29
N LEU A 448 -2.83 -0.53 22.85
CA LEU A 448 -2.86 -1.98 23.09
C LEU A 448 -1.57 -2.64 22.61
N GLN A 449 -1.19 -2.37 21.36
CA GLN A 449 0.01 -2.94 20.78
C GLN A 449 1.28 -2.29 21.32
N ASP A 450 1.22 -1.01 21.67
CA ASP A 450 2.40 -0.29 22.15
C ASP A 450 2.76 -0.71 23.57
N GLN A 451 1.79 -0.99 24.44
CA GLN A 451 2.05 -1.56 25.77
C GLN A 451 2.56 -3.00 25.70
N CYS A 452 2.12 -3.80 24.72
CA CYS A 452 2.70 -5.11 24.44
C CYS A 452 4.03 -5.03 23.68
N GLY A 453 4.35 -3.87 23.12
CA GLY A 453 5.33 -3.68 22.07
C GLY A 453 6.72 -4.09 22.52
N ALA A 454 7.27 -3.41 23.52
CA ALA A 454 8.65 -3.63 23.99
C ALA A 454 8.94 -5.09 24.36
N SER A 455 8.00 -5.81 24.98
CA SER A 455 8.20 -7.23 25.31
C SER A 455 8.18 -8.15 24.08
N ASN A 456 7.45 -7.76 23.04
CA ASN A 456 7.22 -8.58 21.85
C ASN A 456 8.12 -8.22 20.66
N VAL A 457 8.89 -7.13 20.70
CA VAL A 457 9.87 -6.82 19.64
C VAL A 457 10.87 -7.97 19.52
N PHE A 458 11.53 -8.36 20.60
CA PHE A 458 12.57 -9.39 20.56
C PHE A 458 12.10 -10.74 21.15
N SER A 459 10.79 -10.93 21.30
CA SER A 459 10.25 -12.24 21.67
C SER A 459 10.56 -13.26 20.57
N ILE A 460 10.66 -14.53 20.96
CA ILE A 460 10.83 -15.68 20.05
C ILE A 460 9.70 -16.71 20.24
N ARG A 461 8.65 -16.33 20.99
CA ARG A 461 7.52 -17.22 21.25
C ARG A 461 6.56 -17.27 20.07
N ASN A 462 5.77 -18.33 20.04
CA ASN A 462 4.86 -18.72 18.97
C ASN A 462 4.08 -17.57 18.29
N ASP A 463 3.34 -16.75 19.05
CA ASP A 463 2.46 -15.71 18.54
C ASP A 463 2.92 -14.29 18.92
N GLU A 464 4.20 -14.15 19.28
CA GLU A 464 4.84 -12.89 19.66
C GLU A 464 6.09 -12.59 18.83
N GLY A 465 6.91 -13.61 18.57
CA GLY A 465 8.21 -13.44 17.93
C GLY A 465 8.14 -13.49 16.41
N LEU A 466 8.40 -12.36 15.76
CA LEU A 466 8.48 -12.28 14.30
C LEU A 466 9.27 -11.03 13.85
N PRO A 467 10.13 -11.12 12.81
CA PRO A 467 10.72 -9.95 12.14
C PRO A 467 9.65 -8.99 11.62
N VAL A 468 9.91 -7.68 11.65
CA VAL A 468 8.90 -6.65 11.31
C VAL A 468 8.34 -6.83 9.89
N GLU A 469 9.20 -7.14 8.93
CA GLU A 469 8.86 -7.34 7.52
C GLU A 469 7.84 -8.47 7.33
N MET A 470 7.89 -9.48 8.20
CA MET A 470 7.00 -10.64 8.21
C MET A 470 5.73 -10.42 9.05
N ARG A 471 5.69 -9.38 9.88
CA ARG A 471 4.46 -8.98 10.58
C ARG A 471 3.48 -8.40 9.57
N GLY A 472 2.25 -8.17 10.03
CA GLY A 472 1.21 -7.60 9.23
C GLY A 472 -0.04 -7.35 10.06
N PRO A 473 -1.15 -6.96 9.43
CA PRO A 473 -2.41 -6.72 10.13
C PRO A 473 -2.98 -7.95 10.86
N ASN A 474 -2.47 -9.15 10.60
CA ASN A 474 -2.89 -10.36 11.31
C ASN A 474 -2.00 -10.74 12.51
N TYR A 475 -0.86 -10.08 12.70
CA TYR A 475 -0.05 -10.25 13.91
C TYR A 475 -0.90 -9.87 15.14
N PRO A 476 -0.94 -10.69 16.22
CA PRO A 476 -2.03 -10.62 17.21
C PRO A 476 -2.28 -9.24 17.82
N ASN A 477 -1.21 -8.52 18.18
CA ASN A 477 -1.36 -7.19 18.77
C ASN A 477 -1.83 -6.13 17.76
N TYR A 478 -1.60 -6.33 16.47
CA TYR A 478 -1.79 -5.30 15.44
C TYR A 478 -3.17 -5.36 14.79
N ALA A 479 -3.99 -6.35 15.12
CA ALA A 479 -5.16 -6.72 14.33
C ALA A 479 -6.40 -5.84 14.48
N MET A 480 -6.30 -4.66 15.11
CA MET A 480 -7.48 -3.90 15.55
C MET A 480 -7.37 -2.38 15.40
N ASN A 481 -6.17 -1.80 15.47
CA ASN A 481 -6.02 -0.38 15.79
C ASN A 481 -5.37 0.39 14.64
N VAL A 482 -5.94 1.57 14.33
CA VAL A 482 -5.44 2.55 13.35
C VAL A 482 -4.18 3.26 13.82
N GLY A 483 -3.45 3.89 12.90
CA GLY A 483 -2.27 4.73 13.16
C GLY A 483 -1.05 3.92 13.60
N HIS A 484 -0.82 2.79 12.93
CA HIS A 484 0.30 1.88 13.18
C HIS A 484 0.70 1.07 11.93
N GLN A 485 -0.27 0.45 11.25
CA GLN A 485 0.04 -0.58 10.24
C GLN A 485 0.76 -0.01 9.00
N GLY A 486 0.37 1.18 8.55
CA GLY A 486 1.07 1.83 7.43
C GLY A 486 2.46 2.30 7.83
N GLU A 487 2.59 2.78 9.07
CA GLU A 487 3.84 3.24 9.64
C GLU A 487 4.84 2.09 9.87
N TYR A 488 4.37 0.91 10.29
CA TYR A 488 5.19 -0.29 10.38
C TYR A 488 5.69 -0.78 9.02
N ALA A 489 4.91 -0.59 7.95
CA ALA A 489 5.40 -0.82 6.59
C ALA A 489 6.53 0.17 6.23
N GLY A 490 6.39 1.44 6.62
CA GLY A 490 7.47 2.43 6.53
C GLY A 490 8.73 2.04 7.30
N ILE A 491 8.59 1.57 8.55
CA ILE A 491 9.71 1.08 9.37
C ILE A 491 10.34 -0.18 8.79
N SER A 492 9.53 -1.04 8.16
CA SER A 492 10.05 -2.20 7.42
C SER A 492 10.89 -1.74 6.23
N GLN A 493 10.45 -0.74 5.48
CA GLN A 493 11.19 -0.19 4.33
C GLN A 493 12.46 0.59 4.73
N ALA A 494 12.41 1.34 5.83
CA ALA A 494 13.44 2.29 6.23
C ALA A 494 14.89 1.73 6.21
N PRO A 495 15.21 0.59 6.86
CA PRO A 495 16.57 0.08 6.86
C PRO A 495 17.00 -0.36 5.46
N HIS A 496 16.08 -0.94 4.68
CA HIS A 496 16.37 -1.43 3.33
C HIS A 496 16.65 -0.29 2.35
N SER A 497 15.88 0.81 2.43
CA SER A 497 16.15 1.98 1.60
C SER A 497 17.48 2.65 1.99
N ALA A 498 17.79 2.72 3.28
CA ALA A 498 19.07 3.24 3.76
C ALA A 498 20.29 2.37 3.39
N ARG A 499 20.10 1.06 3.23
CA ARG A 499 21.14 0.11 2.80
C ARG A 499 21.31 0.05 1.27
N GLY A 500 20.37 0.62 0.51
CA GLY A 500 20.29 0.45 -0.93
C GLY A 500 19.82 -0.94 -1.36
N ASP A 501 19.15 -1.69 -0.47
CA ASP A 501 18.61 -3.01 -0.81
C ASP A 501 17.48 -2.87 -1.85
N ALA A 502 17.46 -3.76 -2.85
CA ALA A 502 16.47 -3.70 -3.94
C ALA A 502 15.03 -4.02 -3.48
N PHE A 503 14.89 -4.79 -2.40
CA PHE A 503 13.62 -5.24 -1.85
C PHE A 503 13.72 -5.38 -0.32
N ALA A 504 12.58 -5.33 0.36
CA ALA A 504 12.47 -5.46 1.81
C ALA A 504 12.23 -6.91 2.26
N PHE A 505 11.41 -7.68 1.53
CA PHE A 505 11.06 -9.04 1.96
C PHE A 505 10.95 -10.06 0.83
N ASN A 506 10.37 -9.71 -0.32
CA ASN A 506 10.15 -10.62 -1.43
C ASN A 506 10.51 -10.00 -2.79
N PRO A 507 11.57 -10.48 -3.47
CA PRO A 507 12.02 -9.92 -4.74
C PRO A 507 11.01 -10.14 -5.86
N LEU A 508 10.22 -11.22 -5.81
CA LEU A 508 9.19 -11.49 -6.82
C LEU A 508 8.06 -10.46 -6.73
N VAL A 509 7.67 -10.06 -5.51
CA VAL A 509 6.67 -9.01 -5.28
C VAL A 509 7.20 -7.67 -5.78
N LYS A 510 8.47 -7.35 -5.50
CA LYS A 510 9.11 -6.11 -5.99
C LYS A 510 9.02 -6.00 -7.50
N ILE A 511 9.41 -7.05 -8.24
CA ILE A 511 9.41 -7.07 -9.71
C ILE A 511 7.98 -7.05 -10.25
N ALA A 512 7.05 -7.81 -9.66
CA ALA A 512 5.67 -7.91 -10.14
C ALA A 512 4.89 -6.58 -10.10
N PHE A 513 5.34 -5.59 -9.33
CA PHE A 513 4.76 -4.25 -9.30
C PHE A 513 5.60 -3.19 -10.05
N ALA A 514 6.75 -3.57 -10.61
CA ALA A 514 7.54 -2.74 -11.53
C ALA A 514 6.95 -2.80 -12.95
N ASP A 515 5.67 -2.42 -13.08
CA ASP A 515 4.92 -2.58 -14.32
C ASP A 515 4.12 -1.32 -14.65
N GLN A 516 4.51 -0.68 -15.74
CA GLN A 516 3.89 0.55 -16.23
C GLN A 516 2.48 0.32 -16.82
N ASN A 517 2.06 -0.95 -16.98
CA ASN A 517 0.70 -1.30 -17.39
C ASN A 517 -0.28 -1.41 -16.22
N LEU A 518 0.15 -1.18 -14.98
CA LEU A 518 -0.76 -0.94 -13.86
C LEU A 518 -1.42 0.43 -13.98
N SER A 519 -2.66 0.54 -13.52
CA SER A 519 -3.42 1.79 -13.63
C SER A 519 -3.09 2.76 -12.51
N PHE A 520 -2.75 2.25 -11.33
CA PHE A 520 -2.16 3.04 -10.25
C PHE A 520 -0.63 3.06 -10.38
N ASP A 521 -0.02 4.25 -10.38
CA ASP A 521 1.45 4.39 -10.36
C ASP A 521 2.02 4.15 -8.95
N PHE A 522 2.46 2.92 -8.69
CA PHE A 522 3.08 2.52 -7.42
C PHE A 522 4.44 3.20 -7.15
N SER A 523 5.03 3.91 -8.11
CA SER A 523 6.27 4.67 -7.89
C SER A 523 6.01 6.03 -7.22
N GLN A 524 4.77 6.52 -7.26
CA GLN A 524 4.38 7.83 -6.77
C GLN A 524 3.01 7.81 -6.05
N PRO A 525 2.83 6.97 -5.00
CA PRO A 525 1.52 6.75 -4.41
C PRO A 525 0.83 8.03 -3.90
N ARG A 526 1.60 8.99 -3.37
CA ARG A 526 1.07 10.29 -2.92
C ARG A 526 0.55 11.15 -4.08
N ALA A 527 1.24 11.17 -5.22
CA ALA A 527 0.79 11.92 -6.39
C ALA A 527 -0.51 11.33 -6.96
N GLU A 528 -0.62 10.00 -6.99
CA GLU A 528 -1.83 9.33 -7.44
C GLU A 528 -3.02 9.56 -6.49
N ILE A 529 -2.79 9.52 -5.16
CA ILE A 529 -3.81 9.90 -4.17
C ILE A 529 -4.30 11.34 -4.40
N ALA A 530 -3.39 12.28 -4.68
CA ALA A 530 -3.73 13.66 -4.99
C ALA A 530 -4.58 13.77 -6.27
N LYS A 531 -4.18 13.08 -7.34
CA LYS A 531 -4.93 13.00 -8.60
C LYS A 531 -6.34 12.42 -8.40
N GLY A 532 -6.45 11.38 -7.57
CA GLY A 532 -7.74 10.83 -7.17
C GLY A 532 -8.62 11.81 -6.40
N ALA A 533 -8.01 12.60 -5.50
CA ALA A 533 -8.72 13.60 -4.71
C ALA A 533 -9.23 14.77 -5.57
N LEU A 534 -8.50 15.14 -6.62
CA LEU A 534 -8.92 16.11 -7.63
C LEU A 534 -9.97 15.56 -8.60
N ARG A 535 -10.34 14.28 -8.50
CA ARG A 535 -11.23 13.57 -9.44
C ARG A 535 -10.65 13.50 -10.86
N GLU A 536 -9.33 13.43 -10.98
CA GLU A 536 -8.57 13.36 -12.25
C GLU A 536 -8.01 11.96 -12.54
N PHE A 537 -8.22 11.02 -11.63
CA PHE A 537 -7.84 9.61 -11.80
C PHE A 537 -8.93 8.82 -12.52
N MET A 538 -8.54 8.00 -13.49
CA MET A 538 -9.44 7.12 -14.23
C MET A 538 -9.27 5.66 -13.78
N PRO A 539 -10.23 5.08 -13.04
CA PRO A 539 -10.16 3.70 -12.60
C PRO A 539 -10.61 2.71 -13.68
N ASP A 540 -10.20 1.45 -13.50
CA ASP A 540 -10.65 0.31 -14.28
C ASP A 540 -11.95 -0.29 -13.73
N GLY A 541 -12.53 -1.21 -14.50
CA GLY A 541 -13.70 -2.01 -14.06
C GLY A 541 -15.03 -1.24 -14.03
N GLU A 542 -15.07 -0.03 -14.58
CA GLU A 542 -16.31 0.73 -14.75
C GLU A 542 -17.28 0.02 -15.71
N ARG A 543 -18.58 0.24 -15.50
CA ARG A 543 -19.66 -0.46 -16.22
C ARG A 543 -20.41 0.42 -17.22
N SER A 544 -19.88 1.61 -17.51
CA SER A 544 -20.49 2.61 -18.40
C SER A 544 -20.83 2.03 -19.79
N LEU A 545 -20.02 1.12 -20.30
CA LEU A 545 -20.20 0.49 -21.62
C LEU A 545 -21.50 -0.32 -21.76
N ILE A 546 -22.00 -0.90 -20.66
CA ILE A 546 -23.13 -1.86 -20.68
C ILE A 546 -24.36 -1.34 -19.93
N ILE A 547 -24.41 -0.04 -19.64
CA ILE A 547 -25.57 0.63 -19.06
C ILE A 547 -26.02 1.78 -19.97
N PRO A 548 -27.31 2.16 -19.94
CA PRO A 548 -27.78 3.33 -20.67
C PRO A 548 -27.01 4.60 -20.25
N ALA A 549 -26.78 5.50 -21.20
CA ALA A 549 -26.26 6.83 -20.92
C ALA A 549 -27.13 7.51 -19.85
N LYS A 550 -26.49 8.10 -18.83
CA LYS A 550 -27.14 8.80 -17.73
C LYS A 550 -27.13 10.30 -17.93
#